data_AF-A0A7W1YTZ8-F1
#
_entry.id   AF-A0A7W1YTZ8-F1
#
_cell.length_a   1.000
_cell.length_b   1.000
_cell.length_c   1.000
_cell.angle_alpha   90.00
_cell.angle_beta   90.00
_cell.angle_gamma   90.00
#
_symmetry.space_group_name_H-M   'P 1'
#
loop_
_entity.id
_entity.type
_entity.pdbx_description
1 polymer ?
#
loop_
_entity_poly.entity_id
_entity_poly.type
_entity_poly.pdbx_seq_one_letter_code
_entity_poly.pdbx_strand_id
1 'polypeptide(L)'
;LRLLPAGAGAPAVPGRAEVLAAVLAADPRPVVADCGSGPSGPGLAVAAAASASLLVLRPCYLSLRRALQAPMRPSGVILVSEPGRSLGRSDVEDVLGVPVRAVVGIDPAVARAVDAGLLATRLPRGLERALRHAA
;
A
#
# COMPACT_ATOMS: atom_id res chain seq x y z
N LEU A 1 13.20 6.84 -11.07
CA LEU A 1 11.85 6.23 -11.00
C LEU A 1 11.21 6.31 -12.37
N ARG A 2 10.67 5.20 -12.91
CA ARG A 2 9.84 5.25 -14.13
C ARG A 2 8.41 4.90 -13.72
N LEU A 3 7.50 5.85 -13.81
CA LEU A 3 6.09 5.63 -13.52
C LEU A 3 5.39 5.13 -14.78
N LEU A 4 4.66 4.03 -14.67
CA LEU A 4 3.85 3.48 -15.75
C LEU A 4 2.37 3.69 -15.41
N PRO A 5 1.54 4.17 -16.34
CA PRO A 5 0.10 4.24 -16.12
C PRO A 5 -0.49 2.82 -16.09
N ALA A 6 -1.67 2.67 -15.50
CA ALA A 6 -2.42 1.39 -15.52
C ALA A 6 -2.73 0.90 -16.94
N GLY A 7 -2.69 1.81 -17.93
CA GLY A 7 -3.05 1.53 -19.31
C GLY A 7 -4.56 1.44 -19.51
N ALA A 8 -4.98 1.12 -20.74
CA ALA A 8 -6.39 0.99 -21.13
C ALA A 8 -6.79 -0.45 -21.48
N GLY A 9 -5.92 -1.42 -21.20
CA GLY A 9 -6.18 -2.83 -21.50
C GLY A 9 -7.35 -3.36 -20.68
N ALA A 10 -8.26 -4.11 -21.31
CA ALA A 10 -9.39 -4.69 -20.61
C ALA A 10 -8.89 -5.71 -19.57
N PRO A 11 -9.16 -5.51 -18.27
CA PRO A 11 -8.71 -6.41 -17.20
C PRO A 11 -9.44 -7.76 -17.20
N ALA A 12 -10.41 -7.94 -18.11
CA ALA A 12 -11.38 -9.04 -18.09
C ALA A 12 -10.95 -10.28 -18.90
N VAL A 13 -9.80 -10.28 -19.58
CA VAL A 13 -9.31 -11.49 -20.25
C VAL A 13 -8.77 -12.44 -19.17
N PRO A 14 -9.35 -13.65 -19.00
CA PRO A 14 -8.89 -14.60 -17.99
C PRO A 14 -7.40 -14.92 -18.17
N GLY A 15 -6.65 -15.04 -17.06
CA GLY A 15 -5.22 -15.37 -17.09
C GLY A 15 -4.28 -14.18 -17.32
N ARG A 16 -4.76 -13.02 -17.80
CA ARG A 16 -3.88 -11.85 -18.05
C ARG A 16 -3.32 -11.23 -16.78
N ALA A 17 -4.08 -11.28 -15.69
CA ALA A 17 -3.69 -10.74 -14.40
C ALA A 17 -2.50 -11.53 -13.82
N GLU A 18 -2.55 -12.86 -13.93
CA GLU A 18 -1.51 -13.79 -13.50
C GLU A 18 -0.26 -13.65 -14.36
N VAL A 19 -0.41 -13.49 -15.68
CA VAL A 19 0.71 -13.21 -16.59
C VAL A 19 1.36 -11.88 -16.24
N LEU A 20 0.58 -10.81 -16.00
CA LEU A 20 1.12 -9.53 -15.56
C LEU A 20 1.91 -9.70 -14.27
N ALA A 21 1.33 -10.34 -13.27
CA ALA A 21 1.99 -10.59 -11.99
C ALA A 21 3.31 -11.36 -12.15
N ALA A 22 3.33 -12.42 -12.97
CA ALA A 22 4.53 -13.20 -13.26
C ALA A 22 5.61 -12.37 -13.96
N VAL A 23 5.23 -11.53 -14.93
CA VAL A 23 6.18 -10.64 -15.64
C VAL A 23 6.77 -9.61 -14.68
N LEU A 24 5.97 -9.01 -13.81
CA LEU A 24 6.46 -8.06 -12.81
C LEU A 24 7.39 -8.73 -11.79
N ALA A 25 7.06 -9.95 -11.36
CA ALA A 25 7.88 -10.71 -10.40
C ALA A 25 9.21 -11.19 -10.99
N ALA A 26 9.28 -11.40 -12.31
CA ALA A 26 10.49 -11.79 -13.02
C ALA A 26 11.41 -10.60 -13.37
N ASP A 27 10.95 -9.35 -13.20
CA ASP A 27 11.80 -8.18 -13.46
C ASP A 27 12.91 -8.10 -12.40
N PRO A 28 14.18 -7.95 -12.79
CA PRO A 28 15.29 -7.88 -11.83
C PRO A 28 15.31 -6.58 -11.01
N ARG A 29 14.52 -5.58 -11.39
CA ARG A 29 14.44 -4.29 -10.68
C ARG A 29 13.32 -4.33 -9.62
N PRO A 30 13.43 -3.53 -8.56
CA PRO A 30 12.31 -3.33 -7.64
C PRO A 30 11.08 -2.76 -8.37
N VAL A 31 9.98 -3.51 -8.34
CA VAL A 31 8.67 -3.09 -8.86
C VAL A 31 7.77 -2.75 -7.69
N VAL A 32 7.16 -1.57 -7.73
CA VAL A 32 6.10 -1.16 -6.80
C VAL A 32 4.82 -0.99 -7.60
N ALA A 33 3.76 -1.70 -7.21
CA ALA A 33 2.46 -1.65 -7.85
C ALA A 33 1.40 -1.11 -6.87
N ASP A 34 0.72 -0.04 -7.24
CA ASP A 34 -0.50 0.38 -6.56
C ASP A 34 -1.63 -0.57 -6.94
N CYS A 35 -2.15 -1.31 -5.95
CA CYS A 35 -3.19 -2.32 -6.13
C CYS A 35 -4.59 -1.84 -5.72
N GLY A 36 -4.75 -0.54 -5.41
CA GLY A 36 -6.02 0.05 -5.00
C GLY A 36 -6.46 -0.31 -3.56
N SER A 37 -7.68 0.11 -3.19
CA SER A 37 -8.20 0.07 -1.81
C SER A 37 -9.05 -1.16 -1.45
N GLY A 38 -9.21 -2.09 -2.40
CA GLY A 38 -10.01 -3.30 -2.29
C GLY A 38 -9.69 -4.18 -3.48
N PRO A 39 -8.47 -4.77 -3.51
CA PRO A 39 -7.94 -5.34 -4.72
C PRO A 39 -8.87 -6.45 -5.22
N SER A 40 -9.30 -6.28 -6.45
CA SER A 40 -10.04 -7.26 -7.25
C SER A 40 -9.42 -7.30 -8.64
N GLY A 41 -9.66 -8.39 -9.38
CA GLY A 41 -9.07 -8.58 -10.70
C GLY A 41 -7.53 -8.44 -10.66
N PRO A 42 -6.91 -7.64 -11.56
CA PRO A 42 -5.45 -7.55 -11.66
C PRO A 42 -4.73 -7.09 -10.39
N GLY A 43 -5.30 -6.14 -9.64
CA GLY A 43 -4.67 -5.65 -8.41
C GLY A 43 -4.54 -6.74 -7.36
N LEU A 44 -5.51 -7.66 -7.29
CA LEU A 44 -5.46 -8.81 -6.39
C LEU A 44 -4.40 -9.82 -6.82
N ALA A 45 -4.34 -10.15 -8.11
CA ALA A 45 -3.34 -11.09 -8.62
C ALA A 45 -1.90 -10.57 -8.41
N VAL A 46 -1.68 -9.28 -8.67
CA VAL A 46 -0.36 -8.64 -8.45
C VAL A 46 -0.02 -8.62 -6.96
N ALA A 47 -0.94 -8.20 -6.09
CA ALA A 47 -0.70 -8.18 -4.65
C ALA A 47 -0.43 -9.58 -4.07
N ALA A 48 -1.16 -10.60 -4.55
CA ALA A 48 -1.00 -11.98 -4.08
C ALA A 48 0.32 -12.62 -4.53
N ALA A 49 0.86 -12.23 -5.69
CA ALA A 49 2.13 -12.71 -6.21
C ALA A 49 3.36 -11.91 -5.72
N ALA A 50 3.14 -10.75 -5.09
CA ALA A 50 4.22 -9.88 -4.65
C ALA A 50 5.04 -10.51 -3.53
N SER A 51 6.35 -10.29 -3.54
CA SER A 51 7.25 -10.68 -2.44
C SER A 51 6.92 -9.97 -1.13
N ALA A 52 6.33 -8.77 -1.21
CA ALA A 52 5.73 -8.06 -0.10
C ALA A 52 4.48 -7.32 -0.55
N SER A 53 3.37 -7.49 0.18
CA SER A 53 2.14 -6.72 0.01
C SER A 53 1.90 -5.85 1.24
N LEU A 54 1.81 -4.54 1.06
CA LEU A 54 1.60 -3.59 2.15
C LEU A 54 0.19 -3.00 2.06
N LEU A 55 -0.59 -3.15 3.13
CA LEU A 55 -1.90 -2.52 3.24
C LEU A 55 -1.77 -1.17 3.92
N VAL A 56 -2.13 -0.09 3.22
CA VAL A 56 -2.19 1.26 3.77
C VAL A 56 -3.60 1.51 4.31
N LEU A 57 -3.72 1.81 5.61
CA LEU A 57 -5.01 2.07 6.23
C LEU A 57 -4.92 3.13 7.33
N ARG A 58 -6.09 3.66 7.69
CA ARG A 58 -6.26 4.51 8.88
C ARG A 58 -6.74 3.66 10.06
N PRO A 59 -6.34 3.97 11.30
CA PRO A 59 -6.79 3.22 12.47
C PRO A 59 -8.23 3.59 12.82
N CYS A 60 -9.19 2.98 12.12
CA CYS A 60 -10.60 3.10 12.47
C CYS A 60 -11.30 1.75 12.29
N TYR A 61 -12.39 1.55 13.03
CA TYR A 61 -13.17 0.32 13.01
C TYR A 61 -13.57 -0.11 11.59
N LEU A 62 -14.03 0.84 10.75
CA LEU A 62 -14.44 0.54 9.38
C LEU A 62 -13.27 0.06 8.50
N SER A 63 -12.09 0.66 8.63
CA SER A 63 -10.89 0.24 7.90
C SER A 63 -10.44 -1.15 8.32
N LEU A 64 -10.42 -1.45 9.62
CA LEU A 64 -10.08 -2.78 10.13
C LEU A 64 -11.11 -3.83 9.72
N ARG A 65 -12.40 -3.51 9.81
CA ARG A 65 -13.48 -4.42 9.38
C ARG A 65 -13.35 -4.79 7.90
N ARG A 66 -13.03 -3.82 7.04
CA ARG A 66 -12.79 -4.07 5.61
C ARG A 66 -11.52 -4.90 5.39
N ALA A 67 -10.45 -4.61 6.13
CA ALA A 67 -9.20 -5.37 6.04
C ALA A 67 -9.39 -6.85 6.44
N LEU A 68 -10.20 -7.14 7.46
CA LEU A 68 -10.57 -8.52 7.84
C LEU A 68 -11.38 -9.26 6.77
N GLN A 69 -12.12 -8.52 5.95
CA GLN A 69 -12.91 -9.07 4.84
C GLN A 69 -12.14 -9.11 3.51
N ALA A 70 -10.89 -8.65 3.49
CA ALA A 70 -10.10 -8.63 2.27
C ALA A 70 -9.81 -10.07 1.80
N PRO A 71 -9.78 -10.31 0.48
CA PRO A 71 -9.57 -11.64 -0.10
C PRO A 71 -8.15 -12.19 0.10
N MET A 72 -7.24 -11.41 0.68
CA MET A 72 -5.89 -11.82 1.01
C MET A 72 -5.38 -11.13 2.27
N ARG A 73 -4.48 -11.80 2.99
CA ARG A 73 -3.76 -11.23 4.13
C ARG A 73 -2.50 -10.51 3.62
N PRO A 74 -2.29 -9.23 3.96
CA PRO A 74 -1.09 -8.51 3.54
C PRO A 74 0.16 -8.99 4.31
N SER A 75 1.34 -8.74 3.77
CA SER A 75 2.63 -8.99 4.45
C SER A 75 2.90 -8.00 5.60
N GLY A 76 2.23 -6.86 5.60
CA GLY A 76 2.32 -5.86 6.67
C GLY A 76 1.41 -4.66 6.41
N VAL A 77 1.33 -3.77 7.40
CA VAL A 77 0.48 -2.58 7.35
C VAL A 77 1.30 -1.30 7.43
N ILE A 78 0.93 -0.30 6.65
CA ILE A 78 1.36 1.08 6.84
C ILE A 78 0.18 1.84 7.45
N LEU A 79 0.34 2.27 8.70
CA LEU A 79 -0.72 2.92 9.43
C LEU A 79 -0.66 4.44 9.22
N VAL A 80 -1.72 5.03 8.69
CA VAL A 80 -1.85 6.49 8.57
C VAL A 80 -2.52 7.02 9.83
N SER A 81 -1.75 7.59 10.75
CA SER A 81 -2.27 8.08 12.02
C SER A 81 -2.87 9.47 11.89
N GLU A 82 -4.11 9.62 12.35
CA GLU A 82 -4.83 10.90 12.49
C GLU A 82 -5.01 11.22 13.97
N PRO A 83 -4.86 12.49 14.39
CA PRO A 83 -5.19 12.89 15.76
C PRO A 83 -6.64 12.55 16.13
N GLY A 84 -6.87 12.14 17.39
CA GLY A 84 -8.21 11.86 17.91
C GLY A 84 -8.78 10.48 17.57
N ARG A 85 -8.01 9.58 16.95
CA ARG A 85 -8.39 8.17 16.79
C ARG A 85 -8.02 7.37 18.03
N SER A 86 -8.90 6.45 18.42
CA SER A 86 -8.71 5.58 19.59
C SER A 86 -7.86 4.35 19.30
N LEU A 87 -7.86 3.87 18.06
CA LEU A 87 -7.09 2.70 17.66
C LEU A 87 -5.66 3.10 17.30
N GLY A 88 -4.71 2.25 17.65
CA GLY A 88 -3.29 2.44 17.42
C GLY A 88 -2.63 1.23 16.75
N ARG A 89 -1.30 1.22 16.77
CA ARG A 89 -0.47 0.13 16.23
C ARG A 89 -0.86 -1.23 16.81
N SER A 90 -0.90 -1.35 18.14
CA SER A 90 -1.16 -2.62 18.81
C SER A 90 -2.52 -3.19 18.44
N ASP A 91 -3.57 -2.37 18.43
CA ASP A 91 -4.91 -2.83 18.03
C ASP A 91 -4.93 -3.36 16.58
N VAL A 92 -4.21 -2.71 15.68
CA VAL A 92 -4.13 -3.13 14.27
C VAL A 92 -3.36 -4.45 14.14
N GLU A 93 -2.24 -4.59 14.84
CA GLU A 93 -1.43 -5.82 14.84
C GLU A 93 -2.21 -6.99 15.46
N ASP A 94 -2.92 -6.77 16.56
CA ASP A 94 -3.73 -7.77 17.24
C ASP A 94 -4.92 -8.21 16.37
N VAL A 95 -5.62 -7.27 15.72
CA VAL A 95 -6.80 -7.57 14.90
C VAL A 95 -6.43 -8.25 13.58
N LEU A 96 -5.39 -7.79 12.89
CA LEU A 96 -5.03 -8.29 11.56
C LEU A 96 -3.99 -9.42 11.61
N GLY A 97 -3.35 -9.61 12.76
CA GLY A 97 -2.27 -10.57 12.98
C GLY A 97 -1.01 -10.28 12.16
N VAL A 98 -0.87 -9.11 11.55
CA VAL A 98 0.27 -8.75 10.68
C VAL A 98 1.01 -7.56 11.25
N PRO A 99 2.33 -7.45 11.07
CA PRO A 99 3.10 -6.35 11.62
C PRO A 99 2.72 -5.02 10.98
N VAL A 100 2.61 -3.96 11.78
CA VAL A 100 2.60 -2.59 11.28
C VAL A 100 4.06 -2.21 10.98
N ARG A 101 4.41 -2.01 9.72
CA ARG A 101 5.78 -1.71 9.30
C ARG A 101 6.16 -0.26 9.54
N ALA A 102 5.19 0.65 9.45
CA ALA A 102 5.39 2.07 9.74
C ALA A 102 4.10 2.73 10.21
N VAL A 103 4.25 3.83 10.96
CA VAL A 103 3.16 4.74 11.31
C VAL A 103 3.50 6.10 10.72
N VAL A 104 2.66 6.58 9.82
CA VAL A 104 2.82 7.84 9.10
C VAL A 104 1.74 8.81 9.57
N GLY A 105 2.14 9.92 10.16
CA GLY A 105 1.21 10.99 10.53
C GLY A 105 0.63 11.68 9.30
N ILE A 106 -0.65 12.09 9.38
CA ILE A 106 -1.18 13.07 8.42
C ILE A 106 -0.32 14.34 8.50
N ASP A 107 0.28 14.71 7.37
CA ASP A 107 1.15 15.88 7.24
C ASP A 107 0.77 16.65 5.97
N PRO A 108 0.26 17.90 6.09
CA PRO A 108 -0.03 18.75 4.94
C PRO A 108 1.18 18.99 4.02
N ALA A 109 2.41 18.88 4.51
CA ALA A 109 3.61 19.00 3.69
C ALA A 109 3.73 17.87 2.66
N VAL A 110 3.20 16.69 2.95
CA VAL A 110 3.14 15.57 1.98
C VAL A 110 2.20 15.91 0.84
N ALA A 111 0.99 16.39 1.14
CA ALA A 111 0.03 16.81 0.12
C ALA A 111 0.61 17.91 -0.78
N ARG A 112 1.19 18.96 -0.19
CA ARG A 112 1.85 20.04 -0.94
C ARG A 112 2.99 19.55 -1.83
N ALA A 113 3.79 18.59 -1.36
CA ALA A 113 4.89 18.03 -2.13
C ALA A 113 4.38 17.18 -3.31
N VAL A 114 3.26 16.45 -3.13
CA VAL A 114 2.60 15.70 -4.21
C VAL A 114 2.04 16.67 -5.26
N ASP A 115 1.28 17.68 -4.83
CA ASP A 115 0.64 18.65 -5.73
C ASP A 115 1.66 19.44 -6.55
N ALA A 116 2.81 19.76 -5.94
CA ALA A 116 3.92 20.44 -6.61
C ALA A 116 4.81 19.50 -7.47
N GLY A 117 4.55 18.19 -7.48
CA GLY A 117 5.38 17.21 -8.19
C GLY A 117 6.79 17.03 -7.59
N LEU A 118 6.99 17.42 -6.34
CA LEU A 118 8.29 17.46 -5.66
C LEU A 118 8.56 16.24 -4.78
N LEU A 119 7.58 15.36 -4.55
CA LEU A 119 7.72 14.27 -3.57
C LEU A 119 8.94 13.38 -3.84
N ALA A 120 9.26 13.11 -5.12
CA ALA A 120 10.38 12.26 -5.52
C ALA A 120 11.76 12.91 -5.30
N THR A 121 11.85 14.24 -5.30
CA THR A 121 13.11 14.99 -5.15
C THR A 121 13.25 15.64 -3.78
N ARG A 122 12.12 15.85 -3.07
CA ARG A 122 12.05 16.53 -1.78
C ARG A 122 11.02 15.85 -0.89
N LEU A 123 11.46 14.79 -0.21
CA LEU A 123 10.63 14.07 0.75
C LEU A 123 10.47 14.88 2.05
N PRO A 124 9.25 15.10 2.55
CA PRO A 124 9.05 15.72 3.86
C PRO A 124 9.72 14.91 4.97
N ARG A 125 10.42 15.59 5.89
CA ARG A 125 11.20 14.95 6.96
C ARG A 125 10.37 14.02 7.85
N GLY A 126 9.11 14.35 8.08
CA GLY A 126 8.18 13.51 8.86
C GLY A 126 7.94 12.16 8.20
N LEU A 127 7.71 12.17 6.88
CA LEU A 127 7.52 10.97 6.07
C LEU A 127 8.81 10.16 5.97
N GLU A 128 9.96 10.81 5.72
CA GLU A 128 11.26 10.14 5.68
C GLU A 128 11.57 9.40 7.00
N ARG A 129 11.35 10.06 8.13
CA ARG A 129 11.59 9.46 9.45
C ARG A 129 10.67 8.28 9.72
N ALA A 130 9.39 8.40 9.35
CA ALA A 130 8.40 7.36 9.56
C ALA A 130 8.70 6.09 8.75
N LEU A 131 9.28 6.23 7.55
CA LEU A 131 9.49 5.12 6.61
C LEU A 131 10.88 4.46 6.70
N ARG A 132 11.82 4.99 7.49
CA ARG A 132 13.23 4.55 7.53
C ARG A 132 13.41 3.03 7.77
N HIS A 133 12.46 2.37 8.42
CA HIS A 133 12.51 0.94 8.75
C HIS A 133 11.28 0.16 8.25
N ALA A 134 10.59 0.69 7.23
CA ALA A 134 9.31 0.15 6.76
C ALA A 134 9.42 -1.10 5.86
N ALA A 135 10.62 -1.41 5.36
CA ALA A 135 10.88 -2.52 4.44
C ALA A 135 12.12 -3.30 4.90
#